data_AF-A0A286U4R9-F1
#
_entry.id   AF-A0A286U4R9-F1
#
_cell.length_a   1.000
_cell.length_b   1.000
_cell.length_c   1.000
_cell.angle_alpha   90.00
_cell.angle_beta   90.00
_cell.angle_gamma   90.00
#
_symmetry.space_group_name_H-M   'P 1'
#
loop_
_entity.id
_entity.type
_entity.pdbx_description
1 polymer ?
#
loop_
_entity_poly.entity_id
_entity_poly.type
_entity_poly.pdbx_seq_one_letter_code
_entity_poly.pdbx_strand_id
1 'polypeptide(L)'
;MRRTKIVCTIGPASDSEDLLGKLIDAGMNVARLNFSHGTHGEHGATIRKIRSVSEKKQVPIAILQDLAGPKIRVGKVKDGSVCLEAGQTFILSNEDVLGDENKTFVSYPKLTAEVKAGNRILLADGSIELCVVKTDAKNVTCKVQVGGELSSHKGINLPGSSLSVQAFTEKDHKDLKFGLEQGVDYVAMSFVRSKEDIVRMKEFLKNINRQVPIIAKVEKHEALVKIDEIIDTVDGIMVARGDLAVETPLEKVPMVQKMLILKSNQKGKPVITATQMLKSMVENPRPTRAEANDVANAVLDGTDAVMLSEETTVGRYPVETVRTMAKIIEATESSRVLKHQYYRPDEEKPESIVSAVCHATSELSNDLKAMAILTPTQFGSTARMVASNRPNQVIIALSPDPVVVRCLNLVWGVYPILSDRYKNTEEMIEQAKEQALQSGLVKTGDVVVITAGILTDVAGSTNLIKVEILK
;
A
#
# COMPACT_ATOMS: atom_id res chain seq x y z
N MET A 1 -20.54 -9.48 -0.32
CA MET A 1 -19.15 -9.71 0.11
C MET A 1 -18.30 -8.56 -0.42
N ARG A 2 -17.50 -7.93 0.45
CA ARG A 2 -16.63 -6.80 0.10
C ARG A 2 -15.46 -7.27 -0.77
N ARG A 3 -15.08 -6.51 -1.80
CA ARG A 3 -13.98 -6.85 -2.71
C ARG A 3 -12.71 -6.07 -2.39
N THR A 4 -12.81 -4.75 -2.25
CA THR A 4 -11.71 -3.85 -1.90
C THR A 4 -11.24 -4.14 -0.47
N LYS A 5 -9.92 -4.18 -0.30
CA LYS A 5 -9.25 -4.56 0.95
C LYS A 5 -8.99 -3.35 1.83
N ILE A 6 -8.85 -3.57 3.14
CA ILE A 6 -8.53 -2.52 4.10
C ILE A 6 -7.19 -2.81 4.76
N VAL A 7 -6.26 -1.86 4.60
CA VAL A 7 -4.98 -1.83 5.31
C VAL A 7 -5.13 -0.92 6.53
N CYS A 8 -4.81 -1.40 7.73
CA CYS A 8 -4.84 -0.58 8.96
C CYS A 8 -3.43 -0.47 9.52
N THR A 9 -3.01 0.75 9.85
CA THR A 9 -1.74 0.96 10.55
C THR A 9 -1.93 0.69 12.04
N ILE A 10 -1.09 -0.18 12.61
CA ILE A 10 -1.17 -0.55 14.02
C ILE A 10 -0.27 0.36 14.85
N GLY A 11 -0.80 0.87 15.95
CA GLY A 11 -0.08 1.70 16.90
C GLY A 11 -0.74 1.74 18.28
N PRO A 12 -0.40 2.73 19.11
CA PRO A 12 -0.85 2.79 20.51
C PRO A 12 -2.37 2.68 20.72
N ALA A 13 -3.19 3.15 19.78
CA ALA A 13 -4.65 3.08 19.89
C ALA A 13 -5.22 1.69 19.52
N SER A 14 -4.41 0.78 18.98
CA SER A 14 -4.88 -0.46 18.37
C SER A 14 -3.98 -1.67 18.59
N ASP A 15 -3.02 -1.62 19.52
CA ASP A 15 -2.01 -2.67 19.67
C ASP A 15 -2.40 -3.80 20.65
N SER A 16 -3.56 -3.71 21.31
CA SER A 16 -4.04 -4.76 22.23
C SER A 16 -4.74 -5.90 21.48
N GLU A 17 -4.70 -7.13 22.01
CA GLU A 17 -5.33 -8.29 21.36
C GLU A 17 -6.85 -8.10 21.15
N ASP A 18 -7.54 -7.49 22.12
CA ASP A 18 -8.98 -7.18 22.00
C ASP A 18 -9.26 -6.20 20.86
N LEU A 19 -8.48 -5.11 20.77
CA LEU A 19 -8.66 -4.13 19.69
C LEU A 19 -8.28 -4.72 18.34
N LEU A 20 -7.18 -5.47 18.24
CA LEU A 20 -6.83 -6.18 17.02
C LEU A 20 -7.95 -7.11 16.57
N GLY A 21 -8.56 -7.84 17.51
CA GLY A 21 -9.72 -8.69 17.22
C GLY A 21 -10.89 -7.89 16.66
N LYS A 22 -11.23 -6.75 17.28
CA LYS A 22 -12.28 -5.85 16.81
C LYS A 22 -11.99 -5.22 15.45
N LEU A 23 -10.72 -4.92 15.13
CA LEU A 23 -10.33 -4.41 13.82
C LEU A 23 -10.47 -5.49 12.74
N ILE A 24 -10.10 -6.73 13.03
CA ILE A 24 -10.32 -7.88 12.13
C ILE A 24 -11.82 -8.05 11.87
N ASP A 25 -12.64 -8.05 12.93
CA ASP A 25 -14.10 -8.19 12.80
C ASP A 25 -14.74 -7.01 12.05
N ALA A 26 -14.19 -5.81 12.18
CA ALA A 26 -14.62 -4.64 11.41
C ALA A 26 -14.16 -4.69 9.94
N GLY A 27 -13.25 -5.61 9.60
CA GLY A 27 -12.85 -5.92 8.25
C GLY A 27 -11.42 -5.50 7.90
N MET A 28 -10.47 -5.44 8.83
CA MET A 28 -9.05 -5.30 8.50
C MET A 28 -8.57 -6.54 7.71
N ASN A 29 -7.84 -6.34 6.61
CA ASN A 29 -7.22 -7.41 5.82
C ASN A 29 -5.69 -7.44 5.96
N VAL A 30 -5.08 -6.27 6.14
CA VAL A 30 -3.62 -6.10 6.23
C VAL A 30 -3.30 -5.18 7.40
N ALA A 31 -2.38 -5.60 8.26
CA ALA A 31 -1.81 -4.80 9.33
C ALA A 31 -0.50 -4.15 8.86
N ARG A 32 -0.48 -2.82 8.74
CA ARG A 32 0.71 -2.04 8.45
C ARG A 32 1.47 -1.70 9.73
N LEU A 33 2.78 -1.93 9.72
CA LEU A 33 3.71 -1.52 10.76
C LEU A 33 4.64 -0.45 10.19
N ASN A 34 4.56 0.77 10.73
CA ASN A 34 5.36 1.90 10.27
C ASN A 34 6.71 1.95 11.00
N PHE A 35 7.79 1.57 10.32
CA PHE A 35 9.14 1.55 10.90
C PHE A 35 9.80 2.93 10.97
N SER A 36 9.10 4.00 10.57
CA SER A 36 9.52 5.37 10.90
C SER A 36 9.46 5.66 12.40
N HIS A 37 8.70 4.85 13.15
CA HIS A 37 8.50 4.95 14.59
C HIS A 37 8.63 3.58 15.26
N GLY A 38 8.82 3.60 16.57
CA GLY A 38 8.94 2.39 17.38
C GLY A 38 10.28 1.66 17.22
N THR A 39 10.50 0.73 18.12
CA THR A 39 11.69 -0.14 18.16
C THR A 39 11.38 -1.52 17.59
N HIS A 40 12.42 -2.28 17.24
CA HIS A 40 12.26 -3.68 16.82
C HIS A 40 11.56 -4.53 17.88
N GLY A 41 11.84 -4.30 19.17
CA GLY A 41 11.19 -5.02 20.27
C GLY A 41 9.67 -4.82 20.30
N GLU A 42 9.23 -3.57 20.14
CA GLU A 42 7.81 -3.20 20.06
C GLU A 42 7.14 -3.81 18.83
N HIS A 43 7.75 -3.67 17.65
CA HIS A 43 7.23 -4.26 16.40
C HIS A 43 7.11 -5.78 16.49
N GLY A 44 8.12 -6.46 17.06
CA GLY A 44 8.08 -7.91 17.25
C GLY A 44 6.95 -8.36 18.19
N ALA A 45 6.68 -7.62 19.25
CA ALA A 45 5.55 -7.88 20.13
C ALA A 45 4.21 -7.72 19.39
N THR A 46 4.07 -6.65 18.60
CA THR A 46 2.87 -6.38 17.80
C THR A 46 2.64 -7.47 16.75
N ILE A 47 3.69 -7.93 16.04
CA ILE A 47 3.60 -9.02 15.07
C ILE A 47 3.06 -10.30 15.73
N ARG A 48 3.59 -10.69 16.89
CA ARG A 48 3.10 -11.88 17.61
C ARG A 48 1.63 -11.77 18.00
N LYS A 49 1.19 -10.61 18.50
CA LYS A 49 -0.23 -10.36 18.83
C LYS A 49 -1.12 -10.49 17.58
N ILE A 50 -0.74 -9.87 16.46
CA ILE A 50 -1.49 -9.95 15.19
C ILE A 50 -1.63 -11.41 14.74
N ARG A 51 -0.54 -12.18 14.74
CA ARG A 51 -0.55 -13.59 14.34
C ARG A 51 -1.43 -14.42 15.26
N SER A 52 -1.31 -14.24 16.59
CA SER A 52 -2.13 -14.98 17.56
C SER A 52 -3.62 -14.70 17.40
N VAL A 53 -4.02 -13.44 17.23
CA VAL A 53 -5.43 -13.08 17.05
C VAL A 53 -5.96 -13.57 15.70
N SER A 54 -5.17 -13.46 14.63
CA SER A 54 -5.50 -13.97 13.30
C SER A 54 -5.75 -15.49 13.32
N GLU A 55 -4.90 -16.25 14.01
CA GLU A 55 -5.05 -17.70 14.17
C GLU A 55 -6.28 -18.06 15.01
N LYS A 56 -6.47 -17.42 16.17
CA LYS A 56 -7.66 -17.63 17.03
C LYS A 56 -8.97 -17.39 16.29
N LYS A 57 -9.00 -16.41 15.39
CA LYS A 57 -10.17 -16.05 14.58
C LYS A 57 -10.28 -16.86 13.28
N GLN A 58 -9.25 -17.61 12.90
CA GLN A 58 -9.15 -18.28 11.59
C GLN A 58 -9.35 -17.31 10.40
N VAL A 59 -8.94 -16.05 10.56
CA VAL A 59 -9.00 -15.04 9.51
C VAL A 59 -7.55 -14.67 9.15
N PRO A 60 -7.07 -14.99 7.95
CA PRO A 60 -5.70 -14.67 7.54
C PRO A 60 -5.52 -13.15 7.43
N ILE A 61 -4.52 -12.62 8.15
CA ILE A 61 -4.14 -11.19 8.11
C ILE A 61 -2.71 -11.06 7.59
N ALA A 62 -2.51 -10.27 6.54
CA ALA A 62 -1.18 -9.95 6.06
C ALA A 62 -0.51 -8.90 6.95
N ILE A 63 0.81 -8.95 7.09
CA ILE A 63 1.61 -7.91 7.75
C ILE A 63 2.46 -7.19 6.70
N LEU A 64 2.27 -5.88 6.62
CA LEU A 64 3.01 -4.97 5.76
C LEU A 64 4.03 -4.18 6.58
N GLN A 65 5.32 -4.45 6.38
CA GLN A 65 6.40 -3.63 6.93
C GLN A 65 6.59 -2.39 6.05
N ASP A 66 6.40 -1.20 6.59
CA ASP A 66 6.65 0.06 5.88
C ASP A 66 7.98 0.68 6.32
N LEU A 67 8.98 0.63 5.44
CA LEU A 67 10.33 1.14 5.68
C LEU A 67 10.34 2.67 5.65
N ALA A 68 11.15 3.27 6.51
CA ALA A 68 11.14 4.72 6.69
C ALA A 68 11.67 5.48 5.47
N GLY A 69 12.68 4.93 4.80
CA GLY A 69 13.39 5.60 3.72
C GLY A 69 14.16 6.85 4.20
N PRO A 70 14.70 7.66 3.27
CA PRO A 70 15.57 8.78 3.55
C PRO A 70 14.81 10.06 3.93
N LYS A 71 13.92 9.99 4.92
CA LYS A 71 13.16 11.18 5.33
C LYS A 71 14.09 12.23 5.95
N ILE A 72 14.27 13.34 5.25
CA ILE A 72 15.04 14.50 5.74
C ILE A 72 14.19 15.23 6.78
N ARG A 73 14.81 15.61 7.89
CA ARG A 73 14.10 16.22 9.02
C ARG A 73 14.88 17.40 9.59
N VAL A 74 14.15 18.31 10.23
CA VAL A 74 14.74 19.29 11.14
C VAL A 74 15.18 18.61 12.44
N GLY A 75 16.14 19.23 13.13
CA GLY A 75 16.60 18.81 14.44
C GLY A 75 15.59 19.03 15.57
N LYS A 76 16.11 19.06 16.80
CA LYS A 76 15.33 19.50 17.96
C LYS A 76 15.14 21.00 17.90
N VAL A 77 13.98 21.45 18.32
CA VAL A 77 13.58 22.86 18.39
C VAL A 77 13.35 23.21 19.86
N LYS A 78 13.77 24.42 20.28
CA LYS A 78 13.57 24.93 21.64
C LYS A 78 12.09 24.93 22.01
N ASP A 79 11.79 24.66 23.28
CA ASP A 79 10.43 24.71 23.84
C ASP A 79 9.40 23.79 23.15
N GLY A 80 9.86 22.81 22.35
CA GLY A 80 9.03 21.85 21.63
C GLY A 80 8.61 22.32 20.23
N SER A 81 8.28 23.60 20.08
CA SER A 81 7.96 24.25 18.80
C SER A 81 8.29 25.74 18.77
N VAL A 82 8.50 26.27 17.57
CA VAL A 82 8.68 27.71 17.30
C VAL A 82 7.75 28.16 16.18
N CYS A 83 7.31 29.41 16.23
CA CYS A 83 6.52 29.99 15.15
C CYS A 83 7.43 30.74 14.18
N LEU A 84 7.28 30.46 12.89
CA LEU A 84 7.98 31.17 11.82
C LEU A 84 7.04 32.18 11.16
N GLU A 85 7.45 33.44 11.03
CA GLU A 85 6.64 34.50 10.43
C GLU A 85 6.94 34.68 8.93
N ALA A 86 5.90 34.96 8.14
CA ALA A 86 6.07 35.25 6.72
C ALA A 86 6.96 36.49 6.52
N GLY A 87 7.91 36.40 5.60
CA GLY A 87 8.88 37.44 5.33
C GLY A 87 10.09 37.45 6.28
N GLN A 88 10.17 36.62 7.31
CA GLN A 88 11.40 36.55 8.11
C GLN A 88 12.51 35.76 7.40
N THR A 89 13.75 35.98 7.82
CA THR A 89 14.89 35.16 7.38
C THR A 89 14.99 33.93 8.29
N PHE A 90 15.17 32.76 7.71
CA PHE A 90 15.33 31.51 8.45
C PHE A 90 16.49 30.69 7.87
N ILE A 91 17.28 30.06 8.74
CA ILE A 91 18.51 29.36 8.36
C ILE A 91 18.38 27.86 8.60
N LEU A 92 18.57 27.07 7.55
CA LEU A 92 18.74 25.62 7.65
C LEU A 92 20.24 25.31 7.70
N SER A 93 20.69 24.61 8.73
CA SER A 93 22.11 24.39 8.99
C SER A 93 22.48 22.91 9.03
N ASN A 94 23.70 22.61 8.57
CA ASN A 94 24.32 21.30 8.74
C ASN A 94 24.96 21.11 10.12
N GLU A 95 25.02 22.16 10.94
CA GLU A 95 25.56 22.09 12.29
C GLU A 95 24.45 21.69 13.27
N ASP A 96 24.76 20.76 14.17
CA ASP A 96 23.84 20.30 15.21
C ASP A 96 23.62 21.44 16.22
N VAL A 97 22.54 22.19 16.01
CA VAL A 97 22.12 23.33 16.80
C VAL A 97 20.70 23.08 17.30
N LEU A 98 20.42 23.47 18.55
CA LEU A 98 19.05 23.54 19.04
C LEU A 98 18.32 24.63 18.26
N GLY A 99 17.30 24.23 17.51
CA GLY A 99 16.58 25.13 16.60
C GLY A 99 15.77 26.18 17.34
N ASP A 100 15.68 27.37 16.76
CA ASP A 100 14.88 28.49 17.23
C ASP A 100 14.14 29.17 16.05
N GLU A 101 13.56 30.36 16.25
CA GLU A 101 12.88 31.13 15.20
C GLU A 101 13.80 31.62 14.06
N ASN A 102 15.13 31.53 14.23
CA ASN A 102 16.13 32.05 13.29
C ASN A 102 16.88 30.94 12.56
N LYS A 103 17.18 29.81 13.23
CA LYS A 103 18.03 28.74 12.69
C LYS A 103 17.60 27.37 13.20
N THR A 104 17.74 26.33 12.38
CA THR A 104 17.60 24.92 12.83
C THR A 104 18.60 24.00 12.13
N PHE A 105 18.96 22.91 12.80
CA PHE A 105 19.68 21.79 12.20
C PHE A 105 18.82 21.04 11.16
N VAL A 106 19.46 20.50 10.12
CA VAL A 106 18.88 19.59 9.13
C VAL A 106 19.67 18.29 9.07
N SER A 107 18.96 17.16 9.09
CA SER A 107 19.53 15.80 9.09
C SER A 107 20.17 15.37 7.76
N TYR A 108 20.35 16.29 6.80
CA TYR A 108 20.90 16.01 5.47
C TYR A 108 22.06 16.96 5.14
N PRO A 109 23.32 16.55 5.44
CA PRO A 109 24.49 17.41 5.29
C PRO A 109 24.75 17.91 3.86
N LYS A 110 24.26 17.20 2.84
CA LYS A 110 24.45 17.61 1.43
C LYS A 110 23.47 18.69 0.97
N LEU A 111 22.51 19.11 1.81
CA LEU A 111 21.50 20.08 1.44
C LEU A 111 22.12 21.37 0.89
N THR A 112 23.14 21.90 1.56
CA THR A 112 23.81 23.16 1.18
C THR A 112 24.44 23.13 -0.22
N ALA A 113 24.85 21.95 -0.68
CA ALA A 113 25.47 21.76 -1.99
C ALA A 113 24.45 21.46 -3.11
N GLU A 114 23.25 21.01 -2.75
CA GLU A 114 22.24 20.51 -3.70
C GLU A 114 21.10 21.49 -3.95
N VAL A 115 20.96 22.53 -3.12
CA VAL A 115 19.96 23.59 -3.31
C VAL A 115 20.57 24.87 -3.86
N LYS A 116 19.77 25.60 -4.64
CA LYS A 116 20.14 26.87 -5.30
C LYS A 116 19.16 27.97 -4.92
N ALA A 117 19.60 29.22 -5.08
CA ALA A 117 18.73 30.38 -4.92
C ALA A 117 17.46 30.23 -5.78
N GLY A 118 16.30 30.55 -5.20
CA GLY A 118 14.98 30.39 -5.80
C GLY A 118 14.34 29.00 -5.60
N ASN A 119 15.07 28.00 -5.08
CA ASN A 119 14.45 26.71 -4.74
C ASN A 119 13.46 26.85 -3.58
N ARG A 120 12.38 26.09 -3.65
CA ARG A 120 11.36 25.99 -2.61
C ARG A 120 11.75 24.86 -1.65
N ILE A 121 11.66 25.13 -0.35
CA ILE A 121 11.82 24.13 0.71
C ILE A 121 10.56 24.15 1.55
N LEU A 122 9.93 22.99 1.68
CA LEU A 122 8.72 22.81 2.47
C LEU A 122 9.08 22.13 3.79
N LEU A 123 8.59 22.68 4.90
CA LEU A 123 8.72 22.07 6.22
C LEU A 123 7.37 21.60 6.72
N ALA A 124 7.39 20.65 7.66
CA ALA A 124 6.20 20.14 8.34
C ALA A 124 5.10 19.71 7.34
N ASP A 125 5.50 18.83 6.41
CA ASP A 125 4.64 18.21 5.40
C ASP A 125 3.90 19.25 4.52
N GLY A 126 4.56 20.38 4.23
CA GLY A 126 4.04 21.42 3.33
C GLY A 126 3.36 22.61 4.00
N SER A 127 3.19 22.59 5.33
CA SER A 127 2.52 23.68 6.05
C SER A 127 3.34 24.97 6.14
N ILE A 128 4.67 24.88 6.06
CA ILE A 128 5.59 26.02 6.05
C ILE A 128 6.36 26.00 4.73
N GLU A 129 6.45 27.15 4.08
CA GLU A 129 7.18 27.31 2.82
C GLU A 129 8.33 28.31 2.96
N LEU A 130 9.50 27.88 2.54
CA LEU A 130 10.73 28.65 2.48
C LEU A 130 11.18 28.81 1.03
N CYS A 131 11.75 29.98 0.70
CA CYS A 131 12.44 30.20 -0.56
C CYS A 131 13.93 30.44 -0.29
N VAL A 132 14.79 29.65 -0.93
CA VAL A 132 16.26 29.75 -0.77
C VAL A 132 16.74 31.09 -1.34
N VAL A 133 17.43 31.87 -0.53
CA VAL A 133 18.06 33.14 -0.92
C VAL A 133 19.50 32.91 -1.36
N LYS A 134 20.27 32.20 -0.53
CA LYS A 134 21.67 31.87 -0.78
C LYS A 134 22.11 30.66 0.02
N THR A 135 23.19 30.02 -0.42
CA THR A 135 23.85 28.92 0.30
C THR A 135 25.30 29.26 0.57
N ASP A 136 25.81 28.78 1.70
CA ASP A 136 27.24 28.69 2.00
C ASP A 136 27.58 27.23 2.36
N ALA A 137 28.83 26.96 2.79
CA ALA A 137 29.28 25.61 3.10
C ALA A 137 28.42 24.89 4.17
N LYS A 138 27.83 25.63 5.10
CA LYS A 138 27.14 25.09 6.28
C LYS A 138 25.68 25.47 6.38
N ASN A 139 25.25 26.53 5.69
CA ASN A 139 23.93 27.11 5.87
C ASN A 139 23.22 27.36 4.54
N VAL A 140 21.92 27.10 4.54
CA VAL A 140 20.97 27.56 3.53
C VAL A 140 20.18 28.71 4.16
N THR A 141 20.40 29.93 3.67
CA THR A 141 19.62 31.10 4.09
C THR A 141 18.35 31.17 3.26
N CYS A 142 17.20 31.17 3.93
CA CYS A 142 15.89 31.20 3.30
C CYS A 142 15.08 32.43 3.73
N LYS A 143 14.10 32.80 2.90
CA LYS A 143 13.02 33.71 3.24
C LYS A 143 11.75 32.89 3.46
N VAL A 144 11.10 33.05 4.61
CA VAL A 144 9.81 32.39 4.87
C VAL A 144 8.76 33.01 3.96
N GLN A 145 8.12 32.21 3.11
CA GLN A 145 7.00 32.63 2.25
C GLN A 145 5.67 32.39 2.96
N VAL A 146 5.52 31.20 3.56
CA VAL A 146 4.37 30.82 4.36
C VAL A 146 4.87 30.44 5.75
N GLY A 147 4.43 31.19 6.75
CA GLY A 147 4.77 30.97 8.16
C GLY A 147 3.94 29.86 8.80
N GLY A 148 4.31 29.48 10.02
CA GLY A 148 3.62 28.43 10.76
C GLY A 148 4.44 27.89 11.92
N GLU A 149 3.86 26.93 12.64
CA GLU A 149 4.50 26.27 13.77
C GLU A 149 5.44 25.14 13.31
N LEU A 150 6.73 25.29 13.60
CA LEU A 150 7.75 24.27 13.38
C LEU A 150 8.07 23.57 14.70
N SER A 151 7.70 22.30 14.80
CA SER A 151 8.10 21.44 15.92
C SER A 151 9.33 20.60 15.58
N SER A 152 9.91 19.97 16.60
CA SER A 152 11.06 19.05 16.45
C SER A 152 10.78 17.91 15.46
N HIS A 153 11.83 17.48 14.74
CA HIS A 153 11.82 16.30 13.87
C HIS A 153 10.83 16.31 12.69
N LYS A 154 10.26 17.47 12.35
CA LYS A 154 9.38 17.64 11.20
C LYS A 154 10.12 17.40 9.87
N GLY A 155 9.40 16.86 8.89
CA GLY A 155 9.94 16.52 7.57
C GLY A 155 10.31 17.77 6.76
N ILE A 156 11.30 17.60 5.88
CA ILE A 156 11.72 18.58 4.88
C ILE A 156 11.51 17.98 3.49
N ASN A 157 10.86 18.73 2.61
CA ASN A 157 10.63 18.36 1.23
C ASN A 157 11.16 19.44 0.29
N LEU A 158 11.64 19.02 -0.88
CA LEU A 158 12.20 19.92 -1.89
C LEU A 158 11.52 19.64 -3.24
N PRO A 159 10.33 20.24 -3.46
CA PRO A 159 9.57 20.00 -4.68
C PRO A 159 10.37 20.34 -5.93
N GLY A 160 10.36 19.43 -6.91
CA GLY A 160 11.07 19.62 -8.19
C GLY A 160 12.60 19.59 -8.11
N SER A 161 13.18 19.26 -6.95
CA SER A 161 14.63 19.07 -6.78
C SER A 161 14.97 17.60 -6.53
N SER A 162 15.89 17.06 -7.31
CA SER A 162 16.36 15.69 -7.16
C SER A 162 17.59 15.63 -6.27
N LEU A 163 17.39 15.33 -4.99
CA LEU A 163 18.47 15.14 -4.02
C LEU A 163 19.21 13.82 -4.26
N SER A 164 20.51 13.77 -3.95
CA SER A 164 21.33 12.56 -4.15
C SER A 164 21.09 11.47 -3.08
N VAL A 165 20.16 11.71 -2.14
CA VAL A 165 19.88 10.79 -1.04
C VAL A 165 19.42 9.43 -1.56
N GLN A 166 19.90 8.33 -0.96
CA GLN A 166 19.54 6.98 -1.37
C GLN A 166 18.23 6.55 -0.70
N ALA A 167 17.31 5.95 -1.48
CA ALA A 167 16.00 5.52 -0.97
C ALA A 167 16.08 4.35 0.04
N PHE A 168 17.13 3.52 -0.03
CA PHE A 168 17.33 2.37 0.84
C PHE A 168 18.47 2.63 1.83
N THR A 169 18.13 3.11 3.03
CA THR A 169 19.11 3.59 4.02
C THR A 169 19.69 2.46 4.87
N GLU A 170 20.80 2.68 5.58
CA GLU A 170 21.36 1.70 6.52
C GLU A 170 20.36 1.26 7.61
N LYS A 171 19.49 2.19 8.05
CA LYS A 171 18.39 1.87 8.96
C LYS A 171 17.40 0.91 8.29
N ASP A 172 17.01 1.18 7.05
CA ASP A 172 16.11 0.31 6.30
C ASP A 172 16.69 -1.10 6.09
N HIS A 173 18.01 -1.24 5.94
CA HIS A 173 18.65 -2.58 5.87
C HIS A 173 18.44 -3.37 7.16
N LYS A 174 18.63 -2.74 8.32
CA LYS A 174 18.44 -3.35 9.64
C LYS A 174 16.97 -3.68 9.89
N ASP A 175 16.09 -2.74 9.55
CA ASP A 175 14.65 -2.89 9.69
C ASP A 175 14.13 -4.03 8.81
N LEU A 176 14.51 -4.06 7.53
CA LEU A 176 14.13 -5.12 6.59
C LEU A 176 14.57 -6.48 7.09
N LYS A 177 15.82 -6.62 7.54
CA LYS A 177 16.32 -7.88 8.09
C LYS A 177 15.47 -8.34 9.29
N PHE A 178 15.17 -7.44 10.21
CA PHE A 178 14.30 -7.74 11.35
C PHE A 178 12.90 -8.19 10.90
N GLY A 179 12.26 -7.47 9.97
CA GLY A 179 10.94 -7.82 9.45
C GLY A 179 10.91 -9.21 8.81
N LEU A 180 11.93 -9.54 8.02
CA LEU A 180 12.07 -10.87 7.40
C LEU A 180 12.24 -11.98 8.45
N GLU A 181 13.01 -11.74 9.51
CA GLU A 181 13.15 -12.66 10.64
C GLU A 181 11.82 -12.89 11.38
N GLN A 182 10.95 -11.86 11.43
CA GLN A 182 9.61 -11.96 12.03
C GLN A 182 8.55 -12.51 11.07
N GLY A 183 8.88 -12.78 9.80
CA GLY A 183 7.95 -13.33 8.82
C GLY A 183 6.85 -12.35 8.39
N VAL A 184 7.22 -11.11 8.08
CA VAL A 184 6.33 -10.14 7.41
C VAL A 184 5.96 -10.62 6.00
N ASP A 185 4.75 -10.28 5.54
CA ASP A 185 4.21 -10.78 4.27
C ASP A 185 4.48 -9.83 3.10
N TYR A 186 4.62 -8.54 3.38
CA TYR A 186 4.97 -7.50 2.42
C TYR A 186 5.98 -6.52 3.01
N VAL A 187 6.75 -5.88 2.14
CA VAL A 187 7.56 -4.70 2.49
C VAL A 187 7.23 -3.54 1.57
N ALA A 188 6.87 -2.39 2.14
CA ALA A 188 6.76 -1.13 1.42
C ALA A 188 8.07 -0.34 1.49
N MET A 189 8.54 0.11 0.33
CA MET A 189 9.73 0.95 0.20
C MET A 189 9.30 2.41 -0.03
N SER A 190 9.70 3.29 0.89
CA SER A 190 9.43 4.73 0.84
C SER A 190 10.34 5.47 -0.14
N PHE A 191 9.89 6.63 -0.63
CA PHE A 191 10.65 7.54 -1.48
C PHE A 191 11.28 6.90 -2.73
N VAL A 192 10.61 5.91 -3.33
CA VAL A 192 11.06 5.30 -4.58
C VAL A 192 11.03 6.37 -5.68
N ARG A 193 12.10 6.46 -6.47
CA ARG A 193 12.21 7.40 -7.60
C ARG A 193 12.44 6.70 -8.94
N SER A 194 13.02 5.51 -8.91
CA SER A 194 13.34 4.74 -10.11
C SER A 194 13.44 3.25 -9.84
N LYS A 195 13.50 2.45 -10.92
CA LYS A 195 13.70 1.01 -10.82
C LYS A 195 15.00 0.63 -10.11
N GLU A 196 16.04 1.46 -10.18
CA GLU A 196 17.34 1.21 -9.54
C GLU A 196 17.25 1.27 -8.00
N ASP A 197 16.31 2.03 -7.44
CA ASP A 197 16.02 1.97 -6.00
C ASP A 197 15.50 0.57 -5.62
N ILE A 198 14.60 -0.01 -6.42
CA ILE A 198 14.02 -1.34 -6.20
C ILE A 198 15.04 -2.46 -6.42
N VAL A 199 15.84 -2.37 -7.50
CA VAL A 199 16.86 -3.36 -7.83
C VAL A 199 17.86 -3.53 -6.68
N ARG A 200 18.29 -2.43 -6.04
CA ARG A 200 19.20 -2.49 -4.88
C ARG A 200 18.60 -3.25 -3.70
N MET A 201 17.32 -3.04 -3.41
CA MET A 201 16.62 -3.80 -2.37
C MET A 201 16.51 -5.29 -2.74
N LYS A 202 16.23 -5.61 -4.01
CA LYS A 202 16.19 -6.99 -4.51
C LYS A 202 17.56 -7.68 -4.46
N GLU A 203 18.63 -6.98 -4.78
CA GLU A 203 20.00 -7.48 -4.65
C GLU A 203 20.35 -7.78 -3.19
N PHE A 204 19.98 -6.89 -2.27
CA PHE A 204 20.14 -7.13 -0.84
C PHE A 204 19.38 -8.39 -0.40
N LEU A 205 18.10 -8.54 -0.78
CA LEU A 205 17.29 -9.72 -0.49
C LEU A 205 17.91 -11.01 -1.04
N LYS A 206 18.43 -10.97 -2.28
CA LYS A 206 19.15 -12.08 -2.91
C LYS A 206 20.41 -12.46 -2.12
N ASN A 207 21.19 -11.48 -1.67
CA ASN A 207 22.42 -11.72 -0.91
C ASN A 207 22.17 -12.40 0.44
N ILE A 208 21.01 -12.18 1.06
CA ILE A 208 20.59 -12.85 2.30
C ILE A 208 19.70 -14.08 2.05
N ASN A 209 19.54 -14.50 0.79
CA ASN A 209 18.71 -15.62 0.37
C ASN A 209 17.26 -15.56 0.91
N ARG A 210 16.65 -14.38 0.85
CA ARG A 210 15.26 -14.15 1.24
C ARG A 210 14.46 -13.57 0.08
N GLN A 211 13.16 -13.79 0.11
CA GLN A 211 12.21 -13.19 -0.82
C GLN A 211 11.02 -12.66 -0.03
N VAL A 212 10.55 -11.49 -0.43
CA VAL A 212 9.32 -10.88 0.09
C VAL A 212 8.75 -9.97 -1.01
N PRO A 213 7.42 -9.96 -1.20
CA PRO A 213 6.79 -9.02 -2.11
C PRO A 213 7.08 -7.56 -1.74
N ILE A 214 7.51 -6.77 -2.73
CA ILE A 214 7.85 -5.35 -2.56
C ILE A 214 6.72 -4.46 -3.06
N ILE A 215 6.30 -3.50 -2.23
CA ILE A 215 5.36 -2.43 -2.57
C ILE A 215 6.16 -1.11 -2.74
N ALA A 216 6.18 -0.52 -3.94
CA ALA A 216 6.79 0.81 -4.10
C ALA A 216 5.82 1.91 -3.65
N LYS A 217 6.24 2.78 -2.73
CA LYS A 217 5.48 3.97 -2.37
C LYS A 217 5.81 5.10 -3.37
N VAL A 218 4.79 5.50 -4.12
CA VAL A 218 4.89 6.54 -5.14
C VAL A 218 4.62 7.89 -4.48
N GLU A 219 5.71 8.56 -4.09
CA GLU A 219 5.70 9.79 -3.29
C GLU A 219 6.44 10.93 -3.99
N LYS A 220 7.29 10.60 -4.97
CA LYS A 220 8.24 11.51 -5.61
C LYS A 220 7.84 11.77 -7.05
N HIS A 221 8.03 13.00 -7.51
CA HIS A 221 7.73 13.41 -8.88
C HIS A 221 8.55 12.60 -9.91
N GLU A 222 9.79 12.23 -9.59
CA GLU A 222 10.62 11.38 -10.45
C GLU A 222 10.00 9.99 -10.70
N ALA A 223 9.32 9.44 -9.69
CA ALA A 223 8.65 8.15 -9.81
C ALA A 223 7.50 8.21 -10.81
N LEU A 224 6.80 9.35 -10.91
CA LEU A 224 5.70 9.53 -11.87
C LEU A 224 6.20 9.46 -13.31
N VAL A 225 7.38 10.02 -13.58
CA VAL A 225 8.00 10.00 -14.91
C VAL A 225 8.42 8.58 -15.32
N LYS A 226 8.85 7.77 -14.34
CA LYS A 226 9.40 6.43 -14.56
C LYS A 226 8.47 5.31 -14.09
N ILE A 227 7.17 5.59 -13.98
CA ILE A 227 6.25 4.72 -13.26
C ILE A 227 6.14 3.33 -13.87
N ASP A 228 6.14 3.21 -15.20
CA ASP A 228 6.01 1.92 -15.88
C ASP A 228 7.18 0.99 -15.52
N GLU A 229 8.41 1.50 -15.57
CA GLU A 229 9.62 0.75 -15.19
C GLU A 229 9.62 0.35 -13.70
N ILE A 230 9.03 1.18 -12.84
CA ILE A 230 8.89 0.88 -11.41
C ILE A 230 7.87 -0.26 -11.23
N ILE A 231 6.68 -0.15 -11.83
CA ILE A 231 5.61 -1.16 -11.73
C ILE A 231 6.11 -2.54 -12.22
N ASP A 232 6.87 -2.58 -13.31
CA ASP A 232 7.42 -3.83 -13.85
C ASP A 232 8.42 -4.51 -12.90
N THR A 233 9.04 -3.75 -12.00
CA THR A 233 10.05 -4.25 -11.07
C THR A 233 9.53 -4.54 -9.66
N VAL A 234 8.26 -4.28 -9.35
CA VAL A 234 7.68 -4.48 -8.00
C VAL A 234 6.51 -5.47 -8.00
N ASP A 235 6.04 -5.83 -6.80
CA ASP A 235 4.91 -6.74 -6.61
C ASP A 235 3.59 -5.98 -6.37
N GLY A 236 3.66 -4.69 -6.10
CA GLY A 236 2.54 -3.77 -5.98
C GLY A 236 3.02 -2.33 -5.80
N ILE A 237 2.08 -1.39 -5.77
CA ILE A 237 2.39 0.02 -5.50
C ILE A 237 1.48 0.60 -4.40
N MET A 238 1.93 1.67 -3.77
CA MET A 238 1.15 2.47 -2.85
C MET A 238 1.13 3.92 -3.31
N VAL A 239 -0.05 4.46 -3.58
CA VAL A 239 -0.27 5.87 -3.88
C VAL A 239 -0.33 6.63 -2.56
N ALA A 240 0.80 7.17 -2.12
CA ALA A 240 0.95 7.88 -0.85
C ALA A 240 0.65 9.38 -1.04
N ARG A 241 -0.63 9.72 -1.02
CA ARG A 241 -1.18 11.01 -1.47
C ARG A 241 -0.68 12.20 -0.67
N GLY A 242 -0.49 12.04 0.64
CA GLY A 242 0.04 13.07 1.53
C GLY A 242 1.42 13.53 1.08
N ASP A 243 2.38 12.62 1.00
CA ASP A 243 3.74 12.94 0.54
C ASP A 243 3.76 13.36 -0.95
N LEU A 244 2.94 12.73 -1.79
CA LEU A 244 2.84 13.05 -3.21
C LEU A 244 2.31 14.48 -3.46
N ALA A 245 1.36 14.95 -2.65
CA ALA A 245 0.80 16.31 -2.73
C ALA A 245 1.77 17.40 -2.28
N VAL A 246 2.82 17.04 -1.56
CA VAL A 246 3.92 17.97 -1.23
C VAL A 246 4.83 18.17 -2.46
N GLU A 247 4.98 17.15 -3.30
CA GLU A 247 5.89 17.14 -4.45
C GLU A 247 5.21 17.51 -5.77
N THR A 248 3.88 17.33 -5.85
CA THR A 248 3.06 17.53 -7.05
C THR A 248 1.96 18.55 -6.76
N PRO A 249 1.61 19.45 -7.69
CA PRO A 249 0.48 20.38 -7.50
C PRO A 249 -0.78 19.63 -7.07
N LEU A 250 -1.41 20.10 -5.99
CA LEU A 250 -2.52 19.43 -5.32
C LEU A 250 -3.66 19.09 -6.28
N GLU A 251 -3.99 20.01 -7.19
CA GLU A 251 -5.05 19.87 -8.19
C GLU A 251 -4.78 18.74 -9.21
N LYS A 252 -3.52 18.31 -9.36
CA LYS A 252 -3.13 17.20 -10.26
C LYS A 252 -3.15 15.83 -9.57
N VAL A 253 -3.05 15.80 -8.24
CA VAL A 253 -2.96 14.55 -7.46
C VAL A 253 -4.12 13.57 -7.77
N PRO A 254 -5.39 14.00 -7.91
CA PRO A 254 -6.47 13.07 -8.26
C PRO A 254 -6.28 12.39 -9.62
N MET A 255 -5.77 13.10 -10.62
CA MET A 255 -5.53 12.51 -11.95
C MET A 255 -4.32 11.57 -11.93
N VAL A 256 -3.28 11.91 -11.16
CA VAL A 256 -2.12 11.04 -10.95
C VAL A 256 -2.55 9.74 -10.27
N GLN A 257 -3.37 9.79 -9.21
CA GLN A 257 -3.93 8.60 -8.56
C GLN A 257 -4.61 7.67 -9.57
N LYS A 258 -5.54 8.19 -10.38
CA LYS A 258 -6.25 7.43 -11.41
C LYS A 258 -5.29 6.74 -12.38
N MET A 259 -4.30 7.48 -12.86
CA MET A 259 -3.27 6.97 -13.77
C MET A 259 -2.44 5.84 -13.14
N LEU A 260 -2.00 6.01 -11.89
CA LEU A 260 -1.22 5.01 -11.16
C LEU A 260 -2.02 3.72 -10.93
N ILE A 261 -3.27 3.85 -10.49
CA ILE A 261 -4.16 2.71 -10.27
C ILE A 261 -4.41 1.97 -11.58
N LEU A 262 -4.72 2.68 -12.67
CA LEU A 262 -4.95 2.08 -13.99
C LEU A 262 -3.76 1.26 -14.47
N LYS A 263 -2.54 1.84 -14.44
CA LYS A 263 -1.31 1.15 -14.87
C LYS A 263 -1.01 -0.07 -14.00
N SER A 264 -1.21 0.03 -12.69
CA SER A 264 -1.03 -1.11 -11.76
C SER A 264 -1.99 -2.24 -12.08
N ASN A 265 -3.26 -1.91 -12.34
CA ASN A 265 -4.29 -2.87 -12.72
C ASN A 265 -3.97 -3.55 -14.06
N GLN A 266 -3.51 -2.81 -15.07
CA GLN A 266 -3.09 -3.38 -16.36
C GLN A 266 -1.98 -4.44 -16.19
N LYS A 267 -1.06 -4.23 -15.25
CA LYS A 267 0.02 -5.19 -14.95
C LYS A 267 -0.37 -6.26 -13.92
N GLY A 268 -1.61 -6.28 -13.44
CA GLY A 268 -2.09 -7.20 -12.41
C GLY A 268 -1.35 -7.08 -11.08
N LYS A 269 -0.85 -5.88 -10.77
CA LYS A 269 -0.14 -5.57 -9.52
C LYS A 269 -1.12 -4.89 -8.55
N PRO A 270 -1.28 -5.38 -7.31
CA PRO A 270 -2.12 -4.72 -6.32
C PRO A 270 -1.67 -3.29 -6.04
N VAL A 271 -2.64 -2.38 -5.94
CA VAL A 271 -2.43 -0.97 -5.59
C VAL A 271 -3.12 -0.61 -4.29
N ILE A 272 -2.42 0.13 -3.44
CA ILE A 272 -2.94 0.69 -2.19
C ILE A 272 -3.13 2.20 -2.35
N THR A 273 -4.35 2.70 -2.15
CA THR A 273 -4.59 4.15 -2.00
C THR A 273 -4.43 4.53 -0.53
N ALA A 274 -3.46 5.40 -0.23
CA ALA A 274 -2.99 5.66 1.12
C ALA A 274 -3.04 7.13 1.52
N THR A 275 -3.10 7.34 2.84
CA THR A 275 -3.10 8.64 3.56
C THR A 275 -4.34 9.50 3.30
N GLN A 276 -4.74 10.31 4.27
CA GLN A 276 -5.85 11.27 4.14
C GLN A 276 -7.20 10.66 3.69
N MET A 277 -7.48 9.40 4.04
CA MET A 277 -8.72 8.74 3.63
C MET A 277 -9.89 9.14 4.52
N LEU A 278 -9.76 8.95 5.84
CA LEU A 278 -10.79 9.30 6.85
C LEU A 278 -10.17 10.11 7.99
N LYS A 279 -9.22 11.01 7.66
CA LYS A 279 -8.35 11.72 8.61
C LYS A 279 -9.10 12.42 9.75
N SER A 280 -10.26 13.00 9.50
CA SER A 280 -11.08 13.65 10.52
C SER A 280 -11.53 12.69 11.62
N MET A 281 -11.57 11.38 11.35
CA MET A 281 -11.94 10.35 12.31
C MET A 281 -10.87 10.04 13.36
N VAL A 282 -9.67 10.64 13.25
CA VAL A 282 -8.69 10.64 14.35
C VAL A 282 -9.33 11.24 15.61
N GLU A 283 -10.04 12.37 15.45
CA GLU A 283 -10.66 13.11 16.57
C GLU A 283 -12.19 12.98 16.60
N ASN A 284 -12.83 12.55 15.51
CA ASN A 284 -14.28 12.51 15.38
C ASN A 284 -14.84 11.09 15.14
N PRO A 285 -16.03 10.77 15.64
CA PRO A 285 -16.63 9.45 15.44
C PRO A 285 -17.23 9.26 14.03
N ARG A 286 -17.21 10.28 13.17
CA ARG A 286 -17.75 10.25 11.80
C ARG A 286 -16.87 11.08 10.86
N PRO A 287 -16.73 10.66 9.59
CA PRO A 287 -15.96 11.41 8.61
C PRO A 287 -16.79 12.55 8.03
N THR A 288 -16.10 13.44 7.32
CA THR A 288 -16.75 14.44 6.48
C THR A 288 -17.34 13.82 5.22
N ARG A 289 -18.23 14.55 4.53
CA ARG A 289 -18.76 14.13 3.22
C ARG A 289 -17.67 14.05 2.15
N ALA A 290 -16.67 14.94 2.23
CA ALA A 290 -15.56 14.98 1.30
C ALA A 290 -14.70 13.71 1.42
N GLU A 291 -14.37 13.29 2.63
CA GLU A 291 -13.62 12.05 2.90
C GLU A 291 -14.39 10.80 2.47
N ALA A 292 -15.70 10.73 2.75
CA ALA A 292 -16.51 9.62 2.28
C ALA A 292 -16.53 9.53 0.74
N ASN A 293 -16.63 10.67 0.05
CA ASN A 293 -16.53 10.74 -1.40
C ASN A 293 -15.14 10.38 -1.93
N ASP A 294 -14.07 10.75 -1.21
CA ASP A 294 -12.69 10.42 -1.59
C ASP A 294 -12.44 8.91 -1.52
N VAL A 295 -12.86 8.25 -0.44
CA VAL A 295 -12.82 6.78 -0.34
C VAL A 295 -13.60 6.12 -1.47
N ALA A 296 -14.82 6.59 -1.74
CA ALA A 296 -15.64 6.05 -2.83
C ALA A 296 -14.96 6.22 -4.19
N ASN A 297 -14.33 7.37 -4.46
CA ASN A 297 -13.59 7.58 -5.71
C ASN A 297 -12.36 6.67 -5.83
N ALA A 298 -11.63 6.40 -4.75
CA ALA A 298 -10.53 5.42 -4.79
C ALA A 298 -11.01 4.01 -5.18
N VAL A 299 -12.20 3.61 -4.71
CA VAL A 299 -12.85 2.35 -5.11
C VAL A 299 -13.27 2.37 -6.57
N LEU A 300 -13.90 3.47 -7.04
CA LEU A 300 -14.31 3.65 -8.43
C LEU A 300 -13.12 3.69 -9.40
N ASP A 301 -11.99 4.25 -8.98
CA ASP A 301 -10.73 4.23 -9.73
C ASP A 301 -10.18 2.82 -9.89
N GLY A 302 -10.65 1.88 -9.06
CA GLY A 302 -10.27 0.47 -9.12
C GLY A 302 -9.09 0.13 -8.22
N THR A 303 -8.93 0.78 -7.07
CA THR A 303 -7.90 0.41 -6.10
C THR A 303 -8.12 -1.01 -5.54
N ASP A 304 -7.05 -1.75 -5.26
CA ASP A 304 -7.17 -3.06 -4.60
C ASP A 304 -7.40 -2.91 -3.10
N ALA A 305 -6.77 -1.92 -2.49
CA ALA A 305 -6.88 -1.65 -1.07
C ALA A 305 -6.88 -0.17 -0.74
N VAL A 306 -7.60 0.18 0.32
CA VAL A 306 -7.55 1.50 0.95
C VAL A 306 -6.87 1.41 2.31
N MET A 307 -6.08 2.43 2.66
CA MET A 307 -5.26 2.41 3.87
C MET A 307 -5.62 3.50 4.87
N LEU A 308 -5.78 3.08 6.13
CA LEU A 308 -5.89 3.92 7.30
C LEU A 308 -4.51 4.09 7.95
N SER A 309 -4.15 5.33 8.23
CA SER A 309 -2.86 5.73 8.78
C SER A 309 -3.04 6.09 10.27
N GLU A 310 -3.15 7.37 10.58
CA GLU A 310 -3.26 7.85 11.96
C GLU A 310 -4.59 7.45 12.60
N GLU A 311 -5.62 7.28 11.79
CA GLU A 311 -6.98 6.95 12.21
C GLU A 311 -7.02 5.68 13.06
N THR A 312 -6.20 4.68 12.73
CA THR A 312 -6.08 3.42 13.49
C THR A 312 -4.84 3.38 14.39
N THR A 313 -3.83 4.22 14.15
CA THR A 313 -2.58 4.21 14.93
C THR A 313 -2.73 4.93 16.27
N VAL A 314 -3.28 6.15 16.24
CA VAL A 314 -3.38 7.06 17.40
C VAL A 314 -4.80 7.64 17.57
N GLY A 315 -5.68 7.43 16.61
CA GLY A 315 -7.04 7.95 16.62
C GLY A 315 -7.88 7.43 17.77
N ARG A 316 -8.88 8.23 18.17
CA ARG A 316 -9.80 7.92 19.26
C ARG A 316 -10.86 6.86 18.89
N TYR A 317 -11.10 6.67 17.60
CA TYR A 317 -12.17 5.81 17.06
C TYR A 317 -11.66 4.78 16.03
N PRO A 318 -10.65 3.95 16.38
CA PRO A 318 -9.99 3.08 15.40
C PRO A 318 -10.95 2.04 14.81
N VAL A 319 -11.80 1.41 15.63
CA VAL A 319 -12.74 0.37 15.18
C VAL A 319 -13.87 0.96 14.35
N GLU A 320 -14.42 2.10 14.77
CA GLU A 320 -15.47 2.82 14.05
C GLU A 320 -14.98 3.30 12.68
N THR A 321 -13.71 3.71 12.60
CA THR A 321 -13.09 4.11 11.34
C THR A 321 -13.03 2.94 10.37
N VAL A 322 -12.55 1.77 10.78
CA VAL A 322 -12.52 0.57 9.93
C VAL A 322 -13.93 0.18 9.48
N ARG A 323 -14.90 0.21 10.41
CA ARG A 323 -16.30 -0.11 10.09
C ARG A 323 -16.91 0.89 9.11
N THR A 324 -16.56 2.17 9.23
CA THR A 324 -17.03 3.22 8.31
C THR A 324 -16.42 3.07 6.93
N MET A 325 -15.10 2.80 6.87
CA MET A 325 -14.40 2.46 5.64
C MET A 325 -15.07 1.28 4.93
N ALA A 326 -15.34 0.19 5.65
CA ALA A 326 -16.02 -0.98 5.11
C ALA A 326 -17.40 -0.64 4.52
N LYS A 327 -18.22 0.15 5.24
CA LYS A 327 -19.54 0.58 4.77
C LYS A 327 -19.49 1.42 3.49
N ILE A 328 -18.53 2.34 3.38
CA ILE A 328 -18.36 3.17 2.18
C ILE A 328 -17.97 2.29 0.99
N ILE A 329 -17.03 1.37 1.19
CA ILE A 329 -16.62 0.40 0.15
C ILE A 329 -17.83 -0.41 -0.31
N GLU A 330 -18.56 -1.05 0.61
CA GLU A 330 -19.71 -1.89 0.28
C GLU A 330 -20.82 -1.13 -0.44
N ALA A 331 -21.14 0.09 0.03
CA ALA A 331 -22.10 0.96 -0.64
C ALA A 331 -21.65 1.29 -2.08
N THR A 332 -20.37 1.59 -2.27
CA THR A 332 -19.79 1.92 -3.58
C THR A 332 -19.81 0.70 -4.51
N GLU A 333 -19.35 -0.47 -4.01
CA GLU A 333 -19.31 -1.76 -4.72
C GLU A 333 -20.69 -2.27 -5.13
N SER A 334 -21.72 -2.01 -4.33
CA SER A 334 -23.10 -2.37 -4.65
C SER A 334 -23.75 -1.46 -5.70
N SER A 335 -23.15 -0.31 -6.00
CA SER A 335 -23.73 0.68 -6.91
C SER A 335 -23.73 0.19 -8.36
N ARG A 336 -24.74 0.59 -9.13
CA ARG A 336 -24.84 0.29 -10.57
C ARG A 336 -23.74 0.96 -11.41
N VAL A 337 -23.04 1.95 -10.85
CA VAL A 337 -21.98 2.72 -11.52
C VAL A 337 -20.79 1.81 -11.85
N LEU A 338 -20.38 0.94 -10.91
CA LEU A 338 -19.28 0.01 -11.14
C LEU A 338 -19.58 -1.06 -12.18
N LYS A 339 -20.86 -1.46 -12.36
CA LYS A 339 -21.26 -2.41 -13.41
C LYS A 339 -20.99 -1.90 -14.83
N HIS A 340 -20.86 -0.59 -15.01
CA HIS A 340 -20.62 0.04 -16.32
C HIS A 340 -19.21 0.65 -16.46
N GLN A 341 -18.47 0.84 -15.35
CA GLN A 341 -17.14 1.47 -15.38
C GLN A 341 -15.98 0.48 -15.60
N TYR A 342 -16.11 -0.80 -15.25
CA TYR A 342 -15.05 -1.78 -15.51
C TYR A 342 -14.93 -2.19 -16.99
N TYR A 343 -15.74 -1.59 -17.87
CA TYR A 343 -15.52 -1.64 -19.31
C TYR A 343 -14.18 -0.96 -19.60
N ARG A 344 -13.13 -1.77 -19.82
CA ARG A 344 -11.83 -1.32 -20.33
C ARG A 344 -12.10 -0.47 -21.57
N PRO A 345 -11.93 0.86 -21.53
CA PRO A 345 -12.00 1.65 -22.74
C PRO A 345 -10.81 1.20 -23.61
N ASP A 346 -11.14 0.58 -24.73
CA ASP A 346 -10.37 0.43 -25.97
C ASP A 346 -8.82 0.41 -25.89
N GLU A 347 -8.23 -0.69 -26.42
CA GLU A 347 -6.91 -0.76 -27.10
C GLU A 347 -5.64 -1.37 -26.45
N GLU A 348 -5.70 -2.23 -25.44
CA GLU A 348 -4.57 -3.18 -25.23
C GLU A 348 -5.07 -4.63 -25.12
N LYS A 349 -4.78 -5.39 -26.19
CA LYS A 349 -5.02 -6.83 -26.28
C LYS A 349 -4.21 -7.54 -25.18
N PRO A 350 -4.67 -8.72 -24.70
CA PRO A 350 -3.88 -9.52 -23.76
C PRO A 350 -2.46 -9.79 -24.31
N GLU A 351 -1.43 -9.25 -23.66
CA GLU A 351 -0.02 -9.37 -24.08
C GLU A 351 0.57 -10.77 -23.85
N SER A 352 -0.19 -11.68 -23.20
CA SER A 352 0.27 -13.02 -22.83
C SER A 352 -0.86 -14.03 -22.76
N ILE A 353 -0.52 -15.33 -22.85
CA ILE A 353 -1.43 -16.46 -22.65
C ILE A 353 -2.18 -16.32 -21.31
N VAL A 354 -1.44 -15.97 -20.25
CA VAL A 354 -1.99 -15.78 -18.89
C VAL A 354 -3.07 -14.71 -18.88
N SER A 355 -2.78 -13.54 -19.47
CA SER A 355 -3.75 -12.44 -19.53
C SER A 355 -4.98 -12.81 -20.36
N ALA A 356 -4.80 -13.52 -21.47
CA ALA A 356 -5.91 -13.95 -22.33
C ALA A 356 -6.83 -14.94 -21.61
N VAL A 357 -6.24 -15.92 -20.93
CA VAL A 357 -6.96 -16.95 -20.18
C VAL A 357 -7.71 -16.34 -18.98
N CYS A 358 -7.09 -15.42 -18.24
CA CYS A 358 -7.75 -14.76 -17.11
C CYS A 358 -8.87 -13.81 -17.56
N HIS A 359 -8.70 -13.14 -18.70
CA HIS A 359 -9.75 -12.34 -19.31
C HIS A 359 -10.92 -13.22 -19.74
N ALA A 360 -10.68 -14.29 -20.51
CA ALA A 360 -11.70 -15.24 -20.91
C ALA A 360 -12.41 -15.90 -19.72
N THR A 361 -11.68 -16.18 -18.63
CA THR A 361 -12.27 -16.67 -17.37
C THR A 361 -13.29 -15.68 -16.80
N SER A 362 -12.97 -14.38 -16.82
CA SER A 362 -13.83 -13.31 -16.30
C SER A 362 -15.09 -13.13 -17.15
N GLU A 363 -14.94 -13.18 -18.48
CA GLU A 363 -16.08 -13.12 -19.41
C GLU A 363 -16.99 -14.35 -19.26
N LEU A 364 -16.42 -15.56 -19.28
CA LEU A 364 -17.18 -16.80 -19.12
C LEU A 364 -17.94 -16.86 -17.79
N SER A 365 -17.33 -16.39 -16.70
CA SER A 365 -17.99 -16.37 -15.39
C SER A 365 -19.16 -15.36 -15.33
N ASN A 366 -19.05 -14.23 -16.04
CA ASN A 366 -20.17 -13.31 -16.22
C ASN A 366 -21.30 -13.93 -17.05
N ASP A 367 -20.99 -14.49 -18.22
CA ASP A 367 -21.96 -15.06 -19.17
C ASP A 367 -22.76 -16.20 -18.56
N LEU A 368 -22.06 -17.09 -17.85
CA LEU A 368 -22.66 -18.25 -17.19
C LEU A 368 -23.34 -17.90 -15.86
N LYS A 369 -23.25 -16.65 -15.42
CA LYS A 369 -23.68 -16.21 -14.08
C LYS A 369 -23.11 -17.14 -13.01
N ALA A 370 -21.85 -17.52 -13.17
CA ALA A 370 -21.16 -18.40 -12.24
C ALA A 370 -21.21 -17.80 -10.84
N MET A 371 -21.21 -18.64 -9.81
CA MET A 371 -21.23 -18.18 -8.44
C MET A 371 -19.87 -17.67 -7.98
N ALA A 372 -18.81 -18.36 -8.39
CA ALA A 372 -17.44 -18.02 -8.04
C ALA A 372 -16.46 -18.39 -9.17
N ILE A 373 -15.29 -17.76 -9.12
CA ILE A 373 -14.11 -18.17 -9.88
C ILE A 373 -13.16 -18.86 -8.90
N LEU A 374 -12.82 -20.12 -9.15
CA LEU A 374 -11.85 -20.85 -8.34
C LEU A 374 -10.46 -20.72 -8.97
N THR A 375 -9.48 -20.24 -8.20
CA THR A 375 -8.10 -20.07 -8.66
C THR A 375 -7.12 -20.84 -7.76
N PRO A 376 -6.93 -22.15 -7.99
CA PRO A 376 -5.84 -22.90 -7.37
C PRO A 376 -4.50 -22.28 -7.76
N THR A 377 -3.64 -21.98 -6.78
CA THR A 377 -2.44 -21.19 -7.01
C THR A 377 -1.34 -21.45 -5.99
N GLN A 378 -0.11 -21.69 -6.48
CA GLN A 378 1.06 -21.79 -5.60
C GLN A 378 1.63 -20.41 -5.21
N PHE A 379 1.61 -19.43 -6.12
CA PHE A 379 2.28 -18.12 -5.94
C PHE A 379 1.31 -16.93 -5.93
N GLY A 380 0.01 -17.18 -6.08
CA GLY A 380 -1.04 -16.17 -6.13
C GLY A 380 -1.15 -15.41 -7.46
N SER A 381 -0.28 -15.66 -8.44
CA SER A 381 -0.27 -14.90 -9.70
C SER A 381 -1.55 -15.07 -10.52
N THR A 382 -2.12 -16.28 -10.57
CA THR A 382 -3.42 -16.53 -11.19
C THR A 382 -4.52 -15.68 -10.55
N ALA A 383 -4.62 -15.69 -9.22
CA ALA A 383 -5.63 -14.94 -8.50
C ALA A 383 -5.51 -13.42 -8.74
N ARG A 384 -4.27 -12.89 -8.76
CA ARG A 384 -3.98 -11.48 -9.08
C ARG A 384 -4.40 -11.11 -10.49
N MET A 385 -4.10 -11.95 -11.48
CA MET A 385 -4.45 -11.66 -12.87
C MET A 385 -5.96 -11.79 -13.14
N VAL A 386 -6.66 -12.72 -12.49
CA VAL A 386 -8.12 -12.75 -12.55
C VAL A 386 -8.70 -11.49 -11.89
N ALA A 387 -8.21 -11.12 -10.71
CA ALA A 387 -8.65 -9.93 -9.99
C ALA A 387 -8.46 -8.63 -10.79
N SER A 388 -7.41 -8.52 -11.60
CA SER A 388 -7.14 -7.33 -12.43
C SER A 388 -8.16 -7.10 -13.54
N ASN A 389 -8.91 -8.13 -13.93
CA ASN A 389 -10.04 -8.04 -14.86
C ASN A 389 -11.35 -7.64 -14.16
N ARG A 390 -11.33 -7.48 -12.83
CA ARG A 390 -12.43 -7.00 -11.98
C ARG A 390 -13.77 -7.75 -12.22
N PRO A 391 -13.79 -9.10 -12.21
CA PRO A 391 -15.01 -9.88 -12.45
C PRO A 391 -16.10 -9.59 -11.40
N ASN A 392 -17.36 -9.86 -11.76
CA ASN A 392 -18.47 -9.71 -10.82
C ASN A 392 -18.53 -10.83 -9.77
N GLN A 393 -17.94 -11.97 -10.09
CA GLN A 393 -17.88 -13.12 -9.21
C GLN A 393 -16.83 -12.93 -8.12
N VAL A 394 -17.04 -13.62 -7.01
CA VAL A 394 -16.03 -13.76 -5.97
C VAL A 394 -14.92 -14.65 -6.48
N ILE A 395 -13.67 -14.28 -6.21
CA ILE A 395 -12.50 -15.09 -6.57
C ILE A 395 -12.09 -15.87 -5.33
N ILE A 396 -12.18 -17.18 -5.37
CA ILE A 396 -11.73 -18.07 -4.28
C ILE A 396 -10.36 -18.59 -4.67
N ALA A 397 -9.33 -18.12 -3.97
CA ALA A 397 -7.95 -18.51 -4.27
C ALA A 397 -7.48 -19.57 -3.29
N LEU A 398 -7.10 -20.74 -3.79
CA LEU A 398 -6.73 -21.87 -2.97
C LEU A 398 -5.23 -22.11 -3.09
N SER A 399 -4.52 -22.06 -1.97
CA SER A 399 -3.08 -22.18 -1.96
C SER A 399 -2.59 -23.05 -0.81
N PRO A 400 -1.60 -23.92 -1.03
CA PRO A 400 -0.98 -24.69 0.05
C PRO A 400 0.05 -23.90 0.85
N ASP A 401 0.39 -22.68 0.43
CA ASP A 401 1.35 -21.83 1.12
C ASP A 401 0.61 -20.79 1.99
N PRO A 402 0.73 -20.87 3.33
CA PRO A 402 0.08 -19.90 4.23
C PRO A 402 0.60 -18.47 4.04
N VAL A 403 1.83 -18.26 3.54
CA VAL A 403 2.33 -16.93 3.19
C VAL A 403 1.54 -16.37 2.02
N VAL A 404 1.31 -17.17 0.98
CA VAL A 404 0.55 -16.74 -0.21
C VAL A 404 -0.91 -16.47 0.14
N VAL A 405 -1.52 -17.30 0.98
CA VAL A 405 -2.88 -17.05 1.53
C VAL A 405 -2.95 -15.69 2.21
N ARG A 406 -1.97 -15.35 3.06
CA ARG A 406 -1.92 -14.03 3.69
C ARG A 406 -1.70 -12.93 2.67
N CYS A 407 -0.74 -13.06 1.75
CA CYS A 407 -0.47 -12.05 0.72
C CYS A 407 -1.70 -11.72 -0.12
N LEU A 408 -2.49 -12.73 -0.50
CA LEU A 408 -3.71 -12.54 -1.27
C LEU A 408 -4.81 -11.72 -0.55
N ASN A 409 -4.69 -11.48 0.77
CA ASN A 409 -5.57 -10.56 1.47
C ASN A 409 -5.38 -9.08 1.09
N LEU A 410 -4.34 -8.75 0.30
CA LEU A 410 -4.17 -7.42 -0.30
C LEU A 410 -4.85 -7.28 -1.67
N VAL A 411 -5.24 -8.40 -2.31
CA VAL A 411 -5.68 -8.42 -3.70
C VAL A 411 -7.20 -8.25 -3.80
N TRP A 412 -7.67 -7.36 -4.67
CA TRP A 412 -9.08 -7.05 -4.85
C TRP A 412 -9.92 -8.30 -5.12
N GLY A 413 -11.06 -8.44 -4.45
CA GLY A 413 -12.07 -9.48 -4.75
C GLY A 413 -11.65 -10.92 -4.41
N VAL A 414 -10.41 -11.15 -3.98
CA VAL A 414 -9.87 -12.47 -3.65
C VAL A 414 -10.21 -12.87 -2.22
N TYR A 415 -10.75 -14.06 -2.04
CA TYR A 415 -10.97 -14.74 -0.78
C TYR A 415 -10.02 -15.94 -0.72
N PRO A 416 -8.89 -15.82 0.00
CA PRO A 416 -7.88 -16.86 0.00
C PRO A 416 -8.21 -17.95 1.03
N ILE A 417 -8.01 -19.21 0.65
CA ILE A 417 -8.21 -20.40 1.47
C ILE A 417 -6.91 -21.20 1.47
N LEU A 418 -6.50 -21.64 2.65
CA LEU A 418 -5.37 -22.56 2.81
C LEU A 418 -5.81 -23.96 2.41
N SER A 419 -5.26 -24.48 1.32
CA SER A 419 -5.51 -25.83 0.85
C SER A 419 -4.41 -26.79 1.25
N ASP A 420 -4.65 -28.08 1.06
CA ASP A 420 -3.59 -29.08 1.11
C ASP A 420 -2.69 -28.99 -0.14
N ARG A 421 -1.52 -29.62 -0.05
CA ARG A 421 -0.65 -29.82 -1.21
C ARG A 421 -1.24 -30.88 -2.13
N TYR A 422 -1.17 -30.63 -3.43
CA TYR A 422 -1.61 -31.52 -4.49
C TYR A 422 -0.43 -31.99 -5.34
N LYS A 423 -0.56 -33.17 -5.95
CA LYS A 423 0.49 -33.79 -6.78
C LYS A 423 0.31 -33.54 -8.27
N ASN A 424 -0.92 -33.33 -8.71
CA ASN A 424 -1.27 -33.14 -10.11
C ASN A 424 -2.49 -32.22 -10.27
N THR A 425 -2.76 -31.82 -11.52
CA THR A 425 -3.83 -30.88 -11.87
C THR A 425 -5.23 -31.41 -11.55
N GLU A 426 -5.48 -32.71 -11.66
CA GLU A 426 -6.80 -33.30 -11.38
C GLU A 426 -7.10 -33.25 -9.88
N GLU A 427 -6.15 -33.70 -9.05
CA GLU A 427 -6.24 -33.58 -7.59
C GLU A 427 -6.39 -32.13 -7.14
N MET A 428 -5.63 -31.21 -7.75
CA MET A 428 -5.75 -29.77 -7.49
C MET A 428 -7.16 -29.24 -7.75
N ILE A 429 -7.80 -29.65 -8.85
CA ILE A 429 -9.15 -29.20 -9.22
C ILE A 429 -10.20 -29.80 -8.27
N GLU A 430 -10.11 -31.09 -7.94
CA GLU A 430 -11.05 -31.74 -7.02
C GLU A 430 -10.95 -31.15 -5.61
N GLN A 431 -9.73 -30.99 -5.08
CA GLN A 431 -9.50 -30.34 -3.78
C GLN A 431 -10.01 -28.90 -3.78
N ALA A 432 -9.81 -28.15 -4.87
CA ALA A 432 -10.30 -26.79 -4.99
C ALA A 432 -11.82 -26.69 -4.86
N LYS A 433 -12.55 -27.63 -5.45
CA LYS A 433 -14.02 -27.71 -5.34
C LYS A 433 -14.45 -28.09 -3.94
N GLU A 434 -13.82 -29.12 -3.36
CA GLU A 434 -14.15 -29.59 -2.02
C GLU A 434 -13.96 -28.48 -0.98
N GLN A 435 -12.80 -27.81 -1.01
CA GLN A 435 -12.50 -26.72 -0.10
C GLN A 435 -13.40 -25.49 -0.31
N ALA A 436 -13.75 -25.19 -1.57
CA ALA A 436 -14.71 -24.13 -1.86
C ALA A 436 -16.09 -24.45 -1.26
N LEU A 437 -16.56 -25.70 -1.37
CA LEU A 437 -17.81 -26.15 -0.74
C LEU A 437 -17.73 -26.08 0.80
N GLN A 438 -16.63 -26.56 1.39
CA GLN A 438 -16.41 -26.52 2.85
C GLN A 438 -16.39 -25.09 3.40
N SER A 439 -15.94 -24.12 2.61
CA SER A 439 -15.93 -22.70 3.00
C SER A 439 -17.32 -22.08 3.13
N GLY A 440 -18.35 -22.69 2.54
CA GLY A 440 -19.71 -22.14 2.48
C GLY A 440 -19.88 -20.95 1.52
N LEU A 441 -18.83 -20.56 0.77
CA LEU A 441 -18.91 -19.50 -0.24
C LEU A 441 -19.64 -19.94 -1.53
N VAL A 442 -19.72 -21.25 -1.75
CA VAL A 442 -20.44 -21.91 -2.84
C VAL A 442 -21.13 -23.16 -2.29
N LYS A 443 -22.13 -23.68 -3.00
CA LYS A 443 -22.90 -24.89 -2.63
C LYS A 443 -23.05 -25.84 -3.82
N THR A 444 -23.43 -27.08 -3.53
CA THR A 444 -23.84 -28.06 -4.55
C THR A 444 -24.90 -27.45 -5.48
N GLY A 445 -24.73 -27.63 -6.79
CA GLY A 445 -25.58 -27.08 -7.84
C GLY A 445 -25.13 -25.71 -8.36
N ASP A 446 -24.20 -25.02 -7.68
CA ASP A 446 -23.64 -23.76 -8.21
C ASP A 446 -22.73 -24.02 -9.41
N VAL A 447 -22.79 -23.13 -10.39
CA VAL A 447 -21.83 -23.10 -11.52
C VAL A 447 -20.58 -22.36 -11.06
N VAL A 448 -19.40 -22.94 -11.29
CA VAL A 448 -18.11 -22.30 -11.05
C VAL A 448 -17.24 -22.32 -12.30
N VAL A 449 -16.38 -21.30 -12.42
CA VAL A 449 -15.30 -21.28 -13.42
C VAL A 449 -13.98 -21.45 -12.70
N ILE A 450 -13.18 -22.43 -13.13
CA ILE A 450 -11.91 -22.78 -12.53
C ILE A 450 -10.80 -22.36 -13.50
N THR A 451 -9.81 -21.61 -13.03
CA THR A 451 -8.61 -21.30 -13.81
C THR A 451 -7.34 -21.55 -13.03
N ALA A 452 -6.36 -22.16 -13.69
CA ALA A 452 -5.09 -22.58 -13.09
C ALA A 452 -3.99 -22.68 -14.16
N GLY A 453 -2.75 -22.90 -13.69
CA GLY A 453 -1.65 -23.33 -14.55
C GLY A 453 -1.44 -24.83 -14.43
N ILE A 454 -1.29 -25.52 -15.56
CA ILE A 454 -1.00 -26.97 -15.58
C ILE A 454 0.39 -27.25 -14.98
N LEU A 455 1.35 -26.35 -15.18
CA LEU A 455 2.67 -26.41 -14.55
C LEU A 455 2.59 -25.79 -13.16
N THR A 456 2.27 -26.60 -12.16
CA THR A 456 1.97 -26.15 -10.80
C THR A 456 3.14 -25.39 -10.15
N ASP A 457 4.38 -25.78 -10.44
CA ASP A 457 5.59 -25.26 -9.80
C ASP A 457 6.22 -24.05 -10.51
N VAL A 458 5.57 -23.56 -11.58
CA VAL A 458 6.06 -22.41 -12.37
C VAL A 458 5.08 -21.25 -12.21
N ALA A 459 5.52 -20.15 -11.61
CA ALA A 459 4.72 -18.94 -11.51
C ALA A 459 4.39 -18.38 -12.90
N GLY A 460 3.13 -17.98 -13.12
CA GLY A 460 2.71 -17.34 -14.37
C GLY A 460 2.48 -18.32 -15.52
N SER A 461 2.18 -19.59 -15.22
CA SER A 461 1.87 -20.64 -16.19
C SER A 461 0.36 -20.83 -16.44
N THR A 462 -0.49 -19.89 -16.00
CA THR A 462 -1.96 -20.00 -16.11
C THR A 462 -2.39 -20.20 -17.56
N ASN A 463 -2.97 -21.36 -17.86
CA ASN A 463 -3.30 -21.78 -19.22
C ASN A 463 -4.54 -22.68 -19.31
N LEU A 464 -5.29 -22.85 -18.22
CA LEU A 464 -6.46 -23.71 -18.13
C LEU A 464 -7.72 -22.90 -17.77
N ILE A 465 -8.85 -23.21 -18.41
CA ILE A 465 -10.19 -22.84 -17.96
C ILE A 465 -11.06 -24.09 -17.94
N LYS A 466 -11.80 -24.31 -16.85
CA LYS A 466 -12.79 -25.38 -16.73
C LYS A 466 -14.08 -24.80 -16.16
N VAL A 467 -15.22 -25.19 -16.71
CA VAL A 467 -16.54 -24.81 -16.19
C VAL A 467 -17.17 -26.07 -15.61
N GLU A 468 -17.66 -26.00 -14.37
CA GLU A 468 -18.32 -27.12 -13.73
C GLU A 468 -19.53 -26.68 -12.91
N ILE A 469 -20.45 -27.63 -12.72
CA ILE A 469 -21.49 -27.56 -11.69
C ILE A 469 -20.97 -28.35 -10.49
N LEU A 470 -20.91 -27.71 -9.33
CA LEU A 470 -20.47 -28.36 -8.10
C LEU A 470 -21.44 -29.48 -7.71
N LYS A 471 -20.89 -30.64 -7.35
CA LYS A 471 -21.65 -31.80 -6.90
C LYS A 471 -21.48 -31.98 -5.41
#